data_AF-A0A2T8I398-F1
#
_entry.id   AF-A0A2T8I398-F1
#
_cell.length_a   1.000
_cell.length_b   1.000
_cell.length_c   1.000
_cell.angle_alpha   90.00
_cell.angle_beta   90.00
_cell.angle_gamma   90.00
#
_symmetry.space_group_name_H-M   'P 1'
#
loop_
_entity.id
_entity.type
_entity.pdbx_description
1 polymer ?
#
loop_
_entity_poly.entity_id
_entity_poly.type
_entity_poly.pdbx_seq_one_letter_code
_entity_poly.pdbx_strand_id
1 'polypeptide(L)'
;MEQQQQFRRKRDGVVQVLDGSEIRALVENRDAFARFVDDRFRKLDGDGDGRLSVKELQPAVADIGAAIGLPARGSSRQADHIYAEVLNEFTHGKQDSVSKSEFQRVLSDILLGMAAGLKRDPIVILRINGEDLNEFVDSSRYEPEAAAIFSQVNSGGNVSLRQCLLAALLKLTVDHGMPPASDSWVVENIVEPAMQQLGTDQLDQPVSQEAFFHDFKKLLSIITRRLQQHPVIVAHTEKTFEGSGIKRLLSNKFEFDKRCAERTQR
;
A
#
# COMPACT_ATOMS: atom_id res chain seq x y z
N MET A 1 -20.09 -0.41 -14.11
CA MET A 1 -20.25 -0.91 -12.72
C MET A 1 -20.12 -2.44 -12.68
N GLU A 2 -20.88 -3.19 -13.49
CA GLU A 2 -20.80 -4.67 -13.52
C GLU A 2 -19.47 -5.24 -14.07
N GLN A 3 -18.84 -4.57 -15.05
CA GLN A 3 -17.54 -5.03 -15.58
C GLN A 3 -16.38 -4.89 -14.57
N GLN A 4 -16.44 -3.92 -13.64
CA GLN A 4 -15.45 -3.78 -12.56
C GLN A 4 -15.66 -4.85 -11.46
N GLN A 5 -16.91 -5.26 -11.22
CA GLN A 5 -17.21 -6.34 -10.26
C GLN A 5 -16.84 -7.73 -10.80
N GLN A 6 -16.96 -7.95 -12.11
CA GLN A 6 -16.49 -9.20 -12.74
C GLN A 6 -14.96 -9.34 -12.71
N PHE A 7 -14.21 -8.24 -12.84
CA PHE A 7 -12.74 -8.26 -12.82
C PHE A 7 -12.18 -8.62 -11.42
N ARG A 8 -12.86 -8.22 -10.34
CA ARG A 8 -12.46 -8.55 -8.96
C ARG A 8 -12.62 -10.04 -8.62
N ARG A 9 -13.45 -10.78 -9.36
CA ARG A 9 -13.76 -12.19 -9.09
C ARG A 9 -12.72 -13.20 -9.61
N LYS A 10 -11.70 -12.75 -10.35
CA LYS A 10 -10.74 -13.65 -11.03
C LYS A 10 -9.31 -13.59 -10.50
N ARG A 11 -9.04 -12.83 -9.43
CA ARG A 11 -7.69 -12.65 -8.87
C ARG A 11 -7.48 -13.39 -7.53
N ASP A 12 -8.10 -14.56 -7.36
CA ASP A 12 -8.13 -15.34 -6.09
C ASP A 12 -6.75 -15.79 -5.56
N GLY A 13 -5.64 -15.53 -6.27
CA GLY A 13 -4.27 -15.81 -5.79
C GLY A 13 -3.32 -14.61 -5.78
N VAL A 14 -3.77 -13.41 -6.18
CA VAL A 14 -2.90 -12.24 -6.45
C VAL A 14 -3.21 -11.05 -5.53
N VAL A 15 -4.38 -11.05 -4.88
CA VAL A 15 -4.85 -9.95 -4.04
C VAL A 15 -5.12 -10.45 -2.62
N GLN A 16 -4.37 -9.93 -1.66
CA GLN A 16 -4.62 -10.15 -0.24
C GLN A 16 -5.15 -8.86 0.38
N VAL A 17 -6.20 -8.95 1.20
CA VAL A 17 -6.75 -7.80 1.92
C VAL A 17 -6.44 -7.94 3.41
N LEU A 18 -5.77 -6.93 3.97
CA LEU A 18 -5.51 -6.81 5.39
C LEU A 18 -6.52 -5.84 6.00
N ASP A 19 -7.56 -6.39 6.63
CA ASP A 19 -8.67 -5.67 7.25
C ASP A 19 -8.64 -5.68 8.79
N GLY A 20 -7.56 -6.22 9.36
CA GLY A 20 -7.37 -6.32 10.82
C GLY A 20 -8.16 -7.44 11.49
N SER A 21 -8.90 -8.27 10.74
CA SER A 21 -9.67 -9.39 11.29
C SER A 21 -8.79 -10.42 12.02
N GLU A 22 -7.63 -10.75 11.46
CA GLU A 22 -6.67 -11.68 12.07
C GLU A 22 -6.08 -11.14 13.38
N ILE A 23 -5.74 -9.83 13.43
CA ILE A 23 -5.25 -9.18 14.65
C ILE A 23 -6.32 -9.22 15.73
N ARG A 24 -7.56 -8.91 15.37
CA ARG A 24 -8.70 -8.97 16.28
C ARG A 24 -8.93 -10.40 16.79
N ALA A 25 -8.89 -11.40 15.91
CA ALA A 25 -9.07 -12.80 16.28
C ALA A 25 -7.98 -13.30 17.23
N LEU A 26 -6.73 -12.85 17.04
CA LEU A 26 -5.63 -13.15 17.97
C LEU A 26 -5.93 -12.61 19.36
N VAL A 27 -6.35 -11.35 19.48
CA VAL A 27 -6.61 -10.70 20.78
C VAL A 27 -7.86 -11.26 21.47
N GLU A 28 -8.91 -11.60 20.70
CA GLU A 28 -10.13 -12.20 21.24
C GLU A 28 -9.92 -13.63 21.76
N ASN A 29 -8.93 -14.37 21.21
CA ASN A 29 -8.52 -15.66 21.74
C ASN A 29 -7.61 -15.51 22.96
N ARG A 30 -8.20 -15.56 24.16
CA ARG A 30 -7.50 -15.35 25.44
C ARG A 30 -6.27 -16.23 25.63
N ASP A 31 -6.35 -17.52 25.28
CA ASP A 31 -5.24 -18.47 25.49
C ASP A 31 -4.11 -18.25 24.49
N ALA A 32 -4.45 -18.02 23.21
CA ALA A 32 -3.46 -17.72 22.19
C ALA A 32 -2.77 -16.37 22.46
N PHE A 33 -3.55 -15.36 22.86
CA PHE A 33 -3.03 -14.05 23.21
C PHE A 33 -2.15 -14.10 24.45
N ALA A 34 -2.55 -14.82 25.50
CA ALA A 34 -1.72 -15.01 26.69
C ALA A 34 -0.38 -15.67 26.34
N ARG A 35 -0.37 -16.73 25.52
CA ARG A 35 0.88 -17.36 25.05
C ARG A 35 1.76 -16.41 24.23
N PHE A 36 1.14 -15.60 23.37
CA PHE A 36 1.84 -14.60 22.56
C PHE A 36 2.49 -13.52 23.44
N VAL A 37 1.74 -13.00 24.40
CA VAL A 37 2.21 -12.03 25.39
C VAL A 37 3.34 -12.62 26.21
N ASP A 38 3.22 -13.86 26.69
CA ASP A 38 4.25 -14.54 27.48
C ASP A 38 5.57 -14.68 26.70
N ASP A 39 5.50 -15.11 25.44
CA ASP A 39 6.68 -15.23 24.59
C ASP A 39 7.34 -13.86 24.33
N ARG A 40 6.54 -12.83 24.06
CA ARG A 40 7.05 -11.47 23.81
C ARG A 40 7.61 -10.84 25.08
N PHE A 41 6.94 -10.97 26.21
CA PHE A 41 7.38 -10.43 27.49
C PHE A 41 8.73 -11.03 27.89
N ARG A 42 8.87 -12.36 27.83
CA ARG A 42 10.13 -13.06 28.16
C ARG A 42 11.30 -12.69 27.24
N LYS A 43 11.02 -12.29 25.99
CA LYS A 43 12.06 -11.82 25.06
C LYS A 43 12.54 -10.40 25.39
N LEU A 44 11.71 -9.62 26.09
CA LEU A 44 12.02 -8.24 26.46
C LEU A 44 12.58 -8.14 27.88
N ASP A 45 12.10 -8.97 28.80
CA ASP A 45 12.56 -9.11 30.19
C ASP A 45 13.93 -9.80 30.19
N GLY A 46 14.97 -9.00 29.98
CA GLY A 46 16.33 -9.48 29.75
C GLY A 46 17.06 -9.77 31.05
N ASP A 47 16.70 -9.08 32.13
CA ASP A 47 17.25 -9.31 33.47
C ASP A 47 16.45 -10.32 34.30
N GLY A 48 15.23 -10.68 33.86
CA GLY A 48 14.40 -11.71 34.48
C GLY A 48 13.76 -11.27 35.78
N ASP A 49 13.61 -9.96 36.01
CA ASP A 49 13.01 -9.40 37.22
C ASP A 49 11.47 -9.49 37.23
N GLY A 50 10.88 -9.94 36.11
CA GLY A 50 9.43 -10.10 35.93
C GLY A 50 8.71 -8.79 35.60
N ARG A 51 9.46 -7.74 35.23
CA ARG A 51 8.99 -6.41 34.85
C ARG A 51 9.75 -5.95 33.59
N LEU A 52 9.19 -4.97 32.88
CA LEU A 52 9.83 -4.40 31.70
C LEU A 52 10.19 -2.95 31.97
N SER A 53 11.48 -2.68 32.08
CA SER A 53 12.00 -1.32 32.15
C SER A 53 11.87 -0.60 30.81
N VAL A 54 11.97 0.73 30.82
CA VAL A 54 12.00 1.53 29.59
C VAL A 54 13.15 1.10 28.66
N LYS A 55 14.28 0.68 29.23
CA LYS A 55 15.45 0.24 28.46
C LYS A 55 15.19 -1.06 27.72
N GLU A 56 14.37 -1.95 28.27
CA GLU A 56 13.99 -3.23 27.68
C GLU A 56 12.88 -3.10 26.63
N LEU A 57 11.97 -2.14 26.81
CA LEU A 57 10.93 -1.84 25.81
C LEU A 57 11.48 -1.11 24.59
N GLN A 58 12.53 -0.30 24.76
CA GLN A 58 13.09 0.55 23.71
C GLN A 58 13.44 -0.19 22.41
N PRO A 59 14.17 -1.33 22.43
CA PRO A 59 14.48 -2.09 21.23
C PRO A 59 13.22 -2.53 20.48
N ALA A 60 12.22 -3.09 21.17
CA ALA A 60 10.98 -3.51 20.52
C ALA A 60 10.19 -2.35 19.91
N VAL A 61 10.11 -1.21 20.60
CA VAL A 61 9.44 -0.02 20.05
C VAL A 61 10.21 0.51 18.83
N ALA A 62 11.54 0.49 18.87
CA ALA A 62 12.38 0.87 17.73
C ALA A 62 12.20 -0.08 16.53
N ASP A 63 12.17 -1.40 16.77
CA ASP A 63 11.96 -2.41 15.75
C ASP A 63 10.58 -2.28 15.09
N ILE A 64 9.53 -2.04 15.90
CA ILE A 64 8.18 -1.76 15.40
C ILE A 64 8.19 -0.47 14.59
N GLY A 65 8.82 0.59 15.10
CA GLY A 65 8.96 1.87 14.40
C GLY A 65 9.61 1.70 13.03
N ALA A 66 10.74 1.00 12.96
CA ALA A 66 11.42 0.70 11.71
C ALA A 66 10.54 -0.12 10.76
N ALA A 67 9.83 -1.13 11.27
CA ALA A 67 8.95 -1.98 10.48
C ALA A 67 7.77 -1.21 9.84
N ILE A 68 7.30 -0.14 10.48
CA ILE A 68 6.23 0.73 9.95
C ILE A 68 6.78 1.97 9.22
N GLY A 69 8.09 2.04 8.98
CA GLY A 69 8.73 3.13 8.24
C GLY A 69 8.87 4.43 9.04
N LEU A 70 8.80 4.39 10.37
CA LEU A 70 9.18 5.54 11.18
C LEU A 70 10.70 5.76 11.08
N PRO A 71 11.14 7.02 11.04
CA PRO A 71 12.55 7.35 11.08
C PRO A 71 13.18 6.81 12.38
N ALA A 72 14.48 6.50 12.32
CA ALA A 72 15.21 6.00 13.48
C ALA A 72 15.17 7.01 14.63
N ARG A 73 15.09 6.50 15.87
CA ARG A 73 15.21 7.35 17.05
C ARG A 73 16.55 8.10 17.03
N GLY A 74 16.54 9.38 17.38
CA GLY A 74 17.69 10.29 17.33
C GLY A 74 17.90 10.96 15.97
N SER A 75 17.14 10.59 14.92
CA SER A 75 17.28 11.23 13.60
C SER A 75 16.66 12.63 13.55
N SER A 76 15.66 12.90 14.39
CA SER A 76 15.03 14.21 14.51
C SER A 76 14.29 14.35 15.84
N ARG A 77 14.06 15.61 16.27
CA ARG A 77 13.27 15.90 17.48
C ARG A 77 11.86 15.33 17.42
N GLN A 78 11.28 15.26 16.21
CA GLN A 78 9.93 14.73 16.02
C GLN A 78 9.90 13.21 16.12
N ALA A 79 10.91 12.52 15.58
CA ALA A 79 11.07 11.08 15.76
C ALA A 79 11.19 10.75 17.25
N ASP A 80 12.08 11.44 17.96
CA ASP A 80 12.29 11.25 19.39
C ASP A 80 11.02 11.46 20.22
N HIS A 81 10.22 12.46 19.86
CA HIS A 81 8.95 12.71 20.51
C HIS A 81 7.94 11.57 20.29
N ILE A 82 7.83 11.02 19.07
CA ILE A 82 6.96 9.87 18.78
C ILE A 82 7.38 8.65 19.62
N TYR A 83 8.67 8.32 19.65
CA TYR A 83 9.16 7.20 20.46
C TYR A 83 8.95 7.43 21.96
N ALA A 84 9.11 8.66 22.44
CA ALA A 84 8.86 9.01 23.84
C ALA A 84 7.38 8.87 24.22
N GLU A 85 6.45 9.30 23.38
CA GLU A 85 5.01 9.15 23.65
C GLU A 85 4.59 7.69 23.70
N VAL A 86 5.08 6.85 22.78
CA VAL A 86 4.77 5.42 22.82
C VAL A 86 5.29 4.77 24.10
N LEU A 87 6.52 5.09 24.52
CA LEU A 87 7.09 4.56 25.78
C LEU A 87 6.33 5.09 27.02
N ASN A 88 5.82 6.32 26.97
CA ASN A 88 4.98 6.89 28.02
C ASN A 88 3.64 6.17 28.16
N GLU A 89 3.02 5.74 27.06
CA GLU A 89 1.78 4.94 27.10
C GLU A 89 1.98 3.58 27.79
N PHE A 90 3.13 2.93 27.60
CA PHE A 90 3.45 1.70 28.34
C PHE A 90 3.68 1.95 29.83
N THR A 91 4.29 3.08 30.19
CA THR A 91 4.69 3.40 31.58
C THR A 91 3.68 4.24 32.36
N HIS A 92 2.62 4.74 31.72
CA HIS A 92 1.63 5.66 32.32
C HIS A 92 2.28 6.85 33.05
N GLY A 93 3.43 7.32 32.55
CA GLY A 93 4.22 8.40 33.15
C GLY A 93 4.94 8.03 34.46
N LYS A 94 4.89 6.78 34.92
CA LYS A 94 5.68 6.28 36.06
C LYS A 94 6.94 5.60 35.53
N GLN A 95 8.12 6.18 35.79
CA GLN A 95 9.40 5.72 35.20
C GLN A 95 9.89 4.32 35.65
N ASP A 96 9.11 3.56 36.42
CA ASP A 96 9.64 2.46 37.23
C ASP A 96 9.11 1.08 36.83
N SER A 97 9.19 0.75 35.54
CA SER A 97 8.90 -0.57 34.95
C SER A 97 7.42 -0.95 34.78
N VAL A 98 7.16 -1.85 33.85
CA VAL A 98 5.82 -2.32 33.45
C VAL A 98 5.65 -3.78 33.85
N SER A 99 4.62 -4.10 34.61
CA SER A 99 4.30 -5.50 34.93
C SER A 99 3.76 -6.25 33.71
N LYS A 100 3.83 -7.58 33.73
CA LYS A 100 3.24 -8.44 32.69
C LYS A 100 1.76 -8.14 32.41
N SER A 101 0.96 -7.90 33.45
CA SER A 101 -0.46 -7.56 33.30
C SER A 101 -0.69 -6.20 32.63
N GLU A 102 0.17 -5.22 32.92
CA GLU A 102 0.10 -3.90 32.28
C GLU A 102 0.54 -3.99 30.82
N PHE A 103 1.64 -4.68 30.54
CA PHE A 103 2.10 -4.95 29.18
C PHE A 103 1.03 -5.65 28.34
N GLN A 104 0.39 -6.69 28.90
CA GLN A 104 -0.71 -7.39 28.23
C GLN A 104 -1.87 -6.45 27.88
N ARG A 105 -2.28 -5.60 28.81
CA ARG A 105 -3.39 -4.66 28.59
C ARG A 105 -3.05 -3.64 27.52
N VAL A 106 -1.91 -2.98 27.63
CA VAL A 106 -1.47 -1.96 26.67
C VAL A 106 -1.30 -2.59 25.27
N LEU A 107 -0.70 -3.77 25.18
CA LEU A 107 -0.55 -4.48 23.91
C LEU A 107 -1.91 -4.84 23.30
N SER A 108 -2.87 -5.27 24.11
CA SER A 108 -4.24 -5.54 23.65
C SER A 108 -4.91 -4.28 23.10
N ASP A 109 -4.82 -3.15 23.82
CA ASP A 109 -5.42 -1.88 23.41
C ASP A 109 -4.82 -1.38 22.09
N ILE A 110 -3.50 -1.49 21.93
CA ILE A 110 -2.79 -1.13 20.69
C ILE A 110 -3.22 -2.02 19.52
N LEU A 111 -3.22 -3.35 19.69
CA LEU A 111 -3.57 -4.29 18.63
C LEU A 111 -5.04 -4.15 18.21
N LEU A 112 -5.96 -3.93 19.16
CA LEU A 112 -7.36 -3.65 18.85
C LEU A 112 -7.53 -2.29 18.15
N GLY A 113 -6.76 -1.28 18.53
CA GLY A 113 -6.68 0.00 17.85
C GLY A 113 -6.24 -0.15 16.39
N MET A 114 -5.17 -0.93 16.14
CA MET A 114 -4.70 -1.26 14.80
C MET A 114 -5.75 -2.03 14.00
N ALA A 115 -6.37 -3.05 14.61
CA ALA A 115 -7.44 -3.82 13.97
C ALA A 115 -8.64 -2.94 13.59
N ALA A 116 -9.04 -2.01 14.46
CA ALA A 116 -10.11 -1.05 14.17
C ALA A 116 -9.71 -0.07 13.05
N GLY A 117 -8.45 0.36 13.03
CA GLY A 117 -7.88 1.18 11.96
C GLY A 117 -7.92 0.49 10.61
N LEU A 118 -7.42 -0.75 10.53
CA LEU A 118 -7.43 -1.57 9.31
C LEU A 118 -8.84 -1.96 8.87
N LYS A 119 -9.77 -2.14 9.82
CA LYS A 119 -11.18 -2.36 9.48
C LYS A 119 -11.81 -1.14 8.79
N ARG A 120 -11.38 0.07 9.17
CA ARG A 120 -11.87 1.32 8.57
C ARG A 120 -11.18 1.59 7.23
N ASP A 121 -9.87 1.40 7.16
CA ASP A 121 -9.03 1.66 6.01
C ASP A 121 -8.20 0.39 5.70
N PRO A 122 -8.76 -0.61 4.99
CA PRO A 122 -8.07 -1.87 4.72
C PRO A 122 -6.93 -1.67 3.73
N ILE A 123 -5.86 -2.44 3.90
CA ILE A 123 -4.70 -2.44 3.01
C ILE A 123 -4.84 -3.60 2.04
N VAL A 124 -4.81 -3.29 0.74
CA VAL A 124 -4.83 -4.29 -0.33
C VAL A 124 -3.40 -4.51 -0.79
N ILE A 125 -2.94 -5.76 -0.71
CA ILE A 125 -1.64 -6.22 -1.18
C ILE A 125 -1.85 -6.94 -2.50
N LEU A 126 -1.24 -6.41 -3.56
CA LEU A 126 -1.25 -6.94 -4.92
C LEU A 126 0.13 -7.50 -5.25
N ARG A 127 0.18 -8.74 -5.74
CA ARG A 127 1.42 -9.34 -6.26
C ARG A 127 1.45 -9.26 -7.78
N ILE A 128 2.16 -8.29 -8.33
CA ILE A 128 2.28 -8.08 -9.76
C ILE A 128 3.41 -8.94 -10.33
N ASN A 129 3.05 -9.98 -11.08
CA ASN A 129 3.96 -10.96 -11.71
C ASN A 129 4.05 -10.82 -13.25
N GLY A 130 3.37 -9.82 -13.82
CA GLY A 130 3.31 -9.59 -15.27
C GLY A 130 2.20 -10.35 -16.01
N GLU A 131 1.45 -11.24 -15.36
CA GLU A 131 0.36 -11.99 -16.01
C GLU A 131 -0.77 -11.06 -16.45
N ASP A 132 -1.25 -10.20 -15.54
CA ASP A 132 -2.25 -9.16 -15.84
C ASP A 132 -1.78 -8.20 -16.95
N LEU A 133 -0.47 -7.88 -16.98
CA LEU A 133 0.11 -7.02 -18.01
C LEU A 133 0.13 -7.71 -19.37
N ASN A 134 0.42 -9.01 -19.40
CA ASN A 134 0.37 -9.80 -20.62
C ASN A 134 -1.07 -9.90 -21.16
N GLU A 135 -2.04 -10.18 -20.28
CA GLU A 135 -3.46 -10.20 -20.66
C GLU A 135 -3.91 -8.85 -21.21
N PHE A 136 -3.47 -7.75 -20.59
CA PHE A 136 -3.75 -6.40 -21.08
C PHE A 136 -3.22 -6.19 -22.51
N VAL A 137 -1.96 -6.54 -22.77
CA VAL A 137 -1.30 -6.38 -24.08
C VAL A 137 -1.93 -7.23 -25.18
N ASP A 138 -2.46 -8.41 -24.83
CA ASP A 138 -3.16 -9.30 -25.76
C ASP A 138 -4.64 -8.93 -25.94
N SER A 139 -5.18 -8.03 -25.11
CA SER A 139 -6.58 -7.61 -25.17
C SER A 139 -6.87 -6.58 -26.26
N SER A 140 -8.13 -6.50 -26.68
CA SER A 140 -8.61 -5.44 -27.58
C SER A 140 -8.61 -4.03 -26.96
N ARG A 141 -8.28 -3.91 -25.65
CA ARG A 141 -8.19 -2.63 -24.93
C ARG A 141 -6.84 -1.95 -25.13
N TYR A 142 -5.80 -2.71 -25.50
CA TYR A 142 -4.45 -2.18 -25.68
C TYR A 142 -4.40 -1.05 -26.71
N GLU A 143 -4.86 -1.31 -27.94
CA GLU A 143 -4.79 -0.35 -29.04
C GLU A 143 -5.46 1.01 -28.74
N PRO A 144 -6.73 1.07 -28.26
CA PRO A 144 -7.36 2.36 -27.96
C PRO A 144 -6.70 3.09 -26.77
N GLU A 145 -6.18 2.36 -25.78
CA GLU A 145 -5.49 2.98 -24.65
C GLU A 145 -4.09 3.47 -25.04
N ALA A 146 -3.33 2.71 -25.82
CA ALA A 146 -2.05 3.13 -26.36
C ALA A 146 -2.19 4.39 -27.23
N ALA A 147 -3.25 4.47 -28.05
CA ALA A 147 -3.58 5.67 -28.83
C ALA A 147 -3.83 6.90 -27.92
N ALA A 148 -4.63 6.71 -26.87
CA ALA A 148 -4.97 7.78 -25.93
C ALA A 148 -3.72 8.26 -25.15
N ILE A 149 -2.88 7.33 -24.70
CA ILE A 149 -1.62 7.64 -24.03
C ILE A 149 -0.67 8.38 -24.97
N PHE A 150 -0.51 7.90 -26.20
CA PHE A 150 0.34 8.54 -27.20
C PHE A 150 -0.10 9.99 -27.47
N SER A 151 -1.40 10.22 -27.66
CA SER A 151 -1.94 11.57 -27.86
C SER A 151 -1.70 12.49 -26.67
N GLN A 152 -1.75 11.98 -25.43
CA GLN A 152 -1.50 12.78 -24.23
C GLN A 152 -0.01 13.14 -24.10
N VAL A 153 0.87 12.18 -24.37
CA VAL A 153 2.33 12.31 -24.16
C VAL A 153 2.98 13.14 -25.27
N ASN A 154 2.49 13.07 -26.51
CA ASN A 154 3.07 13.75 -27.67
C ASN A 154 2.49 15.17 -27.94
N SER A 155 1.70 15.72 -27.02
CA SER A 155 1.07 17.05 -27.18
C SER A 155 2.07 18.22 -27.33
N GLY A 156 3.36 18.01 -27.02
CA GLY A 156 4.35 19.08 -26.86
C GLY A 156 5.37 19.27 -27.99
N GLY A 157 5.41 18.38 -29.01
CA GLY A 157 6.32 18.47 -30.17
C GLY A 157 7.82 18.44 -29.84
N ASN A 158 8.51 17.34 -30.20
CA ASN A 158 9.94 17.02 -29.97
C ASN A 158 10.28 16.21 -28.70
N VAL A 159 9.45 15.24 -28.33
CA VAL A 159 9.80 14.24 -27.32
C VAL A 159 10.47 13.05 -28.01
N SER A 160 11.62 12.59 -27.53
CA SER A 160 12.26 11.38 -28.07
C SER A 160 11.40 10.14 -27.81
N LEU A 161 11.53 9.09 -28.63
CA LEU A 161 10.79 7.83 -28.45
C LEU A 161 11.01 7.27 -27.03
N ARG A 162 12.24 7.39 -26.50
CA ARG A 162 12.57 7.01 -25.13
C ARG A 162 11.72 7.73 -24.08
N GLN A 163 11.63 9.05 -24.17
CA GLN A 163 10.86 9.86 -23.24
C GLN A 163 9.36 9.60 -23.39
N CYS A 164 8.90 9.37 -24.62
CA CYS A 164 7.51 9.02 -24.91
C CYS A 164 7.11 7.69 -24.25
N LEU A 165 7.95 6.66 -24.39
CA LEU A 165 7.74 5.35 -23.76
C LEU A 165 7.77 5.42 -22.22
N LEU A 166 8.71 6.15 -21.64
CA LEU A 166 8.76 6.33 -20.18
C LEU A 166 7.52 7.07 -19.66
N ALA A 167 7.11 8.13 -20.34
CA ALA A 167 5.89 8.85 -19.99
C ALA A 167 4.64 7.98 -20.18
N ALA A 168 4.62 7.09 -21.17
CA ALA A 168 3.55 6.11 -21.36
C ALA A 168 3.50 5.06 -20.23
N LEU A 169 4.65 4.56 -19.78
CA LEU A 169 4.71 3.65 -18.63
C LEU A 169 4.18 4.30 -17.34
N LEU A 170 4.41 5.59 -17.14
CA LEU A 170 3.85 6.33 -16.00
C LEU A 170 2.33 6.51 -16.08
N LYS A 171 1.70 6.28 -17.24
CA LYS A 171 0.24 6.28 -17.39
C LYS A 171 -0.38 4.93 -17.10
N LEU A 172 0.39 3.85 -17.17
CA LEU A 172 -0.08 2.53 -16.78
C LEU A 172 -0.17 2.44 -15.27
N THR A 173 -1.29 1.91 -14.80
CA THR A 173 -1.59 1.71 -13.38
C THR A 173 -1.60 0.23 -13.03
N VAL A 174 -1.77 -0.08 -11.74
CA VAL A 174 -1.95 -1.44 -11.23
C VAL A 174 -3.12 -2.19 -11.88
N ASP A 175 -4.11 -1.46 -12.42
CA ASP A 175 -5.24 -2.07 -13.15
C ASP A 175 -4.80 -2.72 -14.46
N HIS A 176 -3.74 -2.20 -15.08
CA HIS A 176 -3.13 -2.73 -16.29
C HIS A 176 -2.07 -3.81 -15.98
N GLY A 177 -1.91 -4.22 -14.71
CA GLY A 177 -0.88 -5.16 -14.29
C GLY A 177 0.53 -4.56 -14.24
N MET A 178 0.66 -3.23 -14.26
CA MET A 178 1.95 -2.54 -14.17
C MET A 178 2.17 -2.03 -12.74
N PRO A 179 3.31 -2.34 -12.08
CA PRO A 179 3.64 -1.70 -10.81
C PRO A 179 3.91 -0.20 -11.01
N PRO A 180 3.76 0.63 -9.97
CA PRO A 180 4.00 2.07 -10.06
C PRO A 180 5.39 2.38 -10.63
N ALA A 181 5.45 2.85 -11.88
CA ALA A 181 6.71 3.14 -12.57
C ALA A 181 7.44 4.39 -12.02
N SER A 182 6.86 5.04 -11.01
CA SER A 182 7.49 6.12 -10.23
C SER A 182 8.35 5.60 -9.07
N ASP A 183 8.21 4.33 -8.69
CA ASP A 183 8.96 3.74 -7.58
C ASP A 183 10.42 3.48 -7.97
N SER A 184 11.37 3.86 -7.10
CA SER A 184 12.81 3.74 -7.39
C SER A 184 13.22 2.30 -7.67
N TRP A 185 12.70 1.34 -6.90
CA TRP A 185 13.03 -0.07 -7.07
C TRP A 185 12.51 -0.60 -8.40
N VAL A 186 11.29 -0.21 -8.79
CA VAL A 186 10.68 -0.59 -10.08
C VAL A 186 11.47 0.00 -11.25
N VAL A 187 11.90 1.26 -11.13
CA VAL A 187 12.71 1.91 -12.17
C VAL A 187 14.03 1.17 -12.37
N GLU A 188 14.78 0.93 -11.29
CA GLU A 188 16.10 0.32 -11.32
C GLU A 188 16.07 -1.16 -11.77
N ASN A 189 15.08 -1.94 -11.32
CA ASN A 189 15.08 -3.39 -11.52
C ASN A 189 14.21 -3.86 -12.69
N ILE A 190 13.22 -3.06 -13.11
CA ILE A 190 12.24 -3.44 -14.13
C ILE A 190 12.33 -2.54 -15.36
N VAL A 191 12.19 -1.22 -15.19
CA VAL A 191 12.05 -0.26 -16.30
C VAL A 191 13.39 -0.03 -17.01
N GLU A 192 14.45 0.34 -16.30
CA GLU A 192 15.77 0.61 -16.91
C GLU A 192 16.33 -0.61 -17.66
N PRO A 193 16.31 -1.84 -17.10
CA PRO A 193 16.79 -3.00 -17.82
C PRO A 193 15.92 -3.36 -19.03
N ALA A 194 14.61 -3.04 -18.99
CA ALA A 194 13.73 -3.23 -20.14
C ALA A 194 14.05 -2.24 -21.27
N MET A 195 14.33 -0.98 -20.93
CA MET A 195 14.73 0.05 -21.91
C MET A 195 16.08 -0.26 -22.56
N GLN A 196 17.03 -0.79 -21.80
CA GLN A 196 18.33 -1.24 -22.33
C GLN A 196 18.18 -2.40 -23.33
N GLN A 197 17.23 -3.31 -23.10
CA GLN A 197 16.96 -4.43 -24.01
C GLN A 197 16.20 -4.03 -25.28
N LEU A 198 15.47 -2.91 -25.27
CA LEU A 198 14.75 -2.42 -26.43
C LEU A 198 15.70 -1.91 -27.54
N GLY A 199 16.92 -1.48 -27.16
CA GLY A 199 18.02 -1.06 -28.04
C GLY A 199 18.15 0.46 -28.18
N THR A 200 19.39 0.98 -28.20
CA THR A 200 19.71 2.43 -28.20
C THR A 200 19.52 3.14 -29.55
N ASP A 201 19.58 2.43 -30.67
CA ASP A 201 19.75 3.06 -31.99
C ASP A 201 18.44 3.59 -32.63
N GLN A 202 17.27 3.25 -32.07
CA GLN A 202 15.94 3.70 -32.55
C GLN A 202 15.28 4.73 -31.62
N LEU A 203 15.89 5.02 -30.47
CA LEU A 203 15.28 5.80 -29.38
C LEU A 203 15.35 7.33 -29.57
N ASP A 204 16.21 7.80 -30.49
CA ASP A 204 16.43 9.21 -30.80
C ASP A 204 15.68 9.67 -32.07
N GLN A 205 14.92 8.79 -32.72
CA GLN A 205 14.14 9.14 -33.92
C GLN A 205 12.80 9.83 -33.58
N PRO A 206 12.28 10.70 -34.47
CA PRO A 206 10.97 11.30 -34.30
C PRO A 206 9.86 10.24 -34.31
N VAL A 207 8.90 10.39 -33.41
CA VAL A 207 7.92 9.36 -33.10
C VAL A 207 6.80 9.30 -34.15
N SER A 208 6.76 8.22 -34.94
CA SER A 208 5.54 7.79 -35.66
C SER A 208 4.65 7.00 -34.72
N GLN A 209 3.34 7.12 -34.88
CA GLN A 209 2.37 6.40 -34.06
C GLN A 209 2.57 4.88 -34.18
N GLU A 210 2.80 4.37 -35.38
CA GLU A 210 3.02 2.94 -35.64
C GLU A 210 4.30 2.42 -34.95
N ALA A 211 5.37 3.22 -34.98
CA ALA A 211 6.61 2.90 -34.28
C ALA A 211 6.41 2.85 -32.76
N PHE A 212 5.69 3.83 -32.20
CA PHE A 212 5.34 3.84 -30.77
C PHE A 212 4.55 2.59 -30.38
N PHE A 213 3.52 2.20 -31.14
CA PHE A 213 2.68 1.05 -30.79
C PHE A 213 3.46 -0.25 -30.78
N HIS A 214 4.30 -0.46 -31.81
CA HIS A 214 5.14 -1.64 -31.91
C HIS A 214 6.16 -1.71 -30.76
N ASP A 215 6.87 -0.60 -30.51
CA ASP A 215 7.93 -0.56 -29.51
C ASP A 215 7.39 -0.55 -28.09
N PHE A 216 6.24 0.08 -27.85
CA PHE A 216 5.55 0.01 -26.56
C PHE A 216 5.08 -1.42 -26.27
N LYS A 217 4.50 -2.13 -27.25
CA LYS A 217 4.11 -3.54 -27.09
C LYS A 217 5.31 -4.42 -26.77
N LYS A 218 6.43 -4.21 -27.48
CA LYS A 218 7.68 -4.93 -27.24
C LYS A 218 8.25 -4.62 -25.86
N LEU A 219 8.23 -3.37 -25.43
CA LEU A 219 8.66 -2.95 -24.09
C LEU A 219 7.82 -3.60 -22.99
N LEU A 220 6.49 -3.60 -23.10
CA LEU A 220 5.60 -4.26 -22.15
C LEU A 220 5.82 -5.77 -22.09
N SER A 221 6.17 -6.40 -23.22
CA SER A 221 6.52 -7.82 -23.26
C SER A 221 7.84 -8.12 -22.52
N ILE A 222 8.83 -7.24 -22.63
CA ILE A 222 10.10 -7.35 -21.87
C ILE A 222 9.83 -7.15 -20.37
N ILE A 223 9.04 -6.14 -20.01
CA ILE A 223 8.64 -5.86 -18.63
C ILE A 223 7.89 -7.05 -18.03
N THR A 224 6.95 -7.64 -18.77
CA THR A 224 6.22 -8.85 -18.38
C THR A 224 7.18 -9.97 -17.99
N ARG A 225 8.18 -10.25 -18.84
CA ARG A 225 9.20 -11.27 -18.55
C ARG A 225 10.03 -10.93 -17.30
N ARG A 226 10.35 -9.65 -17.08
CA ARG A 226 11.07 -9.20 -15.88
C ARG A 226 10.22 -9.37 -14.62
N LEU A 227 8.93 -9.05 -14.67
CA LEU A 227 8.00 -9.23 -13.56
C LEU A 227 7.75 -10.71 -13.21
N GLN A 228 7.85 -11.61 -14.19
CA GLN A 228 7.81 -13.05 -13.94
C GLN A 228 9.03 -13.53 -13.14
N GLN A 229 10.20 -12.93 -13.37
CA GLN A 229 11.43 -13.23 -12.62
C GLN A 229 11.47 -12.52 -11.26
N HIS A 230 11.01 -11.28 -11.22
CA HIS A 230 11.05 -10.40 -10.06
C HIS A 230 9.65 -9.81 -9.83
N PRO A 231 8.74 -10.57 -9.20
CA PRO A 231 7.39 -10.10 -8.92
C PRO A 231 7.43 -8.93 -7.93
N VAL A 232 6.60 -7.93 -8.16
CA VAL A 232 6.52 -6.71 -7.32
C VAL A 232 5.31 -6.79 -6.42
N ILE A 233 5.51 -6.52 -5.14
CA ILE A 233 4.40 -6.41 -4.18
C ILE A 233 4.02 -4.93 -4.08
N VAL A 234 2.76 -4.63 -4.39
CA VAL A 234 2.20 -3.28 -4.28
C VAL A 234 1.15 -3.28 -3.19
N ALA A 235 1.33 -2.45 -2.17
CA ALA A 235 0.32 -2.21 -1.16
C ALA A 235 -0.39 -0.88 -1.44
N HIS A 236 -1.71 -0.88 -1.45
CA HIS A 236 -2.49 0.36 -1.54
C HIS A 236 -3.70 0.34 -0.61
N THR A 237 -4.15 1.50 -0.19
CA THR A 237 -5.40 1.67 0.56
C THR A 237 -6.52 2.00 -0.42
N GLU A 238 -7.52 1.14 -0.52
CA GLU A 238 -8.69 1.39 -1.37
C GLU A 238 -9.85 1.88 -0.49
N LYS A 239 -10.28 3.13 -0.65
CA LYS A 239 -11.47 3.64 0.05
C LYS A 239 -12.71 3.26 -0.75
N THR A 240 -13.33 2.13 -0.44
CA THR A 240 -14.61 1.75 -1.03
C THR A 240 -15.74 2.58 -0.39
N PHE A 241 -16.25 3.56 -1.12
CA PHE A 241 -17.41 4.33 -0.70
C PHE A 241 -18.70 3.66 -1.23
N GLU A 242 -19.39 2.89 -0.38
CA GLU A 242 -20.60 2.16 -0.80
C GLU A 242 -21.79 3.08 -1.19
N GLY A 243 -21.74 4.38 -0.86
CA GLY A 243 -22.80 5.32 -1.20
C GLY A 243 -24.16 5.06 -0.53
N SER A 244 -24.31 3.95 0.21
CA SER A 244 -25.53 3.53 0.91
C SER A 244 -25.99 4.57 1.94
N GLY A 245 -25.05 5.20 2.64
CA GLY A 245 -25.32 6.31 3.56
C GLY A 245 -25.89 7.55 2.86
N ILE A 246 -25.34 7.92 1.69
CA ILE A 246 -25.88 9.02 0.87
C ILE A 246 -27.25 8.62 0.32
N LYS A 247 -27.40 7.40 -0.20
CA LYS A 247 -28.68 6.89 -0.71
C LYS A 247 -29.77 6.92 0.36
N ARG A 248 -29.46 6.50 1.59
CA ARG A 248 -30.39 6.55 2.74
C ARG A 248 -30.73 8.00 3.12
N LEU A 249 -29.73 8.87 3.13
CA LEU A 249 -29.92 10.30 3.41
C LEU A 249 -30.82 10.97 2.36
N LEU A 250 -30.61 10.68 1.06
CA LEU A 250 -31.41 11.22 -0.04
C LEU A 250 -32.80 10.58 -0.15
N SER A 251 -32.98 9.35 0.34
CA SER A 251 -34.29 8.67 0.33
C SER A 251 -35.24 9.21 1.42
N ASN A 252 -34.69 9.85 2.45
CA ASN A 252 -35.48 10.44 3.53
C ASN A 252 -35.42 11.97 3.48
N LYS A 253 -36.35 12.54 2.70
CA LYS A 253 -36.48 13.99 2.49
C LYS A 253 -36.57 14.79 3.80
N PHE A 254 -37.21 14.23 4.84
CA PHE A 254 -37.35 14.88 6.15
C PHE A 254 -36.02 14.98 6.92
N GLU A 255 -35.23 13.91 6.96
CA GLU A 255 -33.90 13.90 7.61
C GLU A 255 -32.89 14.77 6.85
N PHE A 256 -32.99 14.80 5.52
CA PHE A 256 -32.18 15.68 4.69
C PHE A 256 -32.49 17.16 4.95
N ASP A 257 -33.76 17.55 4.88
CA ASP A 257 -34.20 18.94 5.09
C ASP A 257 -33.88 19.42 6.52
N LYS A 258 -34.05 18.56 7.53
CA LYS A 258 -33.67 18.86 8.92
C LYS A 258 -32.17 19.14 9.08
N ARG A 259 -31.31 18.30 8.49
CA ARG A 259 -29.85 18.47 8.56
C ARG A 259 -29.34 19.66 7.76
N CYS A 260 -30.04 20.04 6.69
CA CYS A 260 -29.76 21.26 5.94
C CYS A 260 -30.18 22.51 6.74
N ALA A 261 -31.34 22.47 7.41
CA ALA A 261 -31.82 23.59 8.23
C ALA A 261 -30.96 23.84 9.48
N GLU A 262 -30.45 22.78 10.13
CA GLU A 262 -29.57 22.91 11.31
C GLU A 262 -28.21 23.58 10.99
N ARG A 263 -27.77 23.59 9.72
CA ARG A 263 -26.53 24.28 9.30
C ARG A 263 -26.69 25.77 9.00
N THR A 264 -27.92 26.27 8.84
CA THR A 264 -28.16 27.69 8.56
C THR A 264 -28.25 28.55 9.83
N GLN A 265 -28.11 27.92 11.02
CA GLN A 265 -28.16 28.59 12.33
C GLN A 265 -26.82 28.60 13.11
N ARG A 266 -25.68 28.41 12.43
CA ARG A 266 -24.34 28.67 13.01
C ARG A 266 -23.61 29.76 12.26
#